data_AF-A0AA35QQM3-F1
#
_entry.id   AF-A0AA35QQM3-F1
#
_cell.length_a   1.000
_cell.length_b   1.000
_cell.length_c   1.000
_cell.angle_alpha   90.00
_cell.angle_beta   90.00
_cell.angle_gamma   90.00
#
_symmetry.space_group_name_H-M   'P 1'
#
loop_
_entity.id
_entity.type
_entity.pdbx_description
1 polymer ?
#
loop_
_entity_poly.entity_id
_entity_poly.type
_entity_poly.pdbx_seq_one_letter_code
_entity_poly.pdbx_strand_id
1 'polypeptide(L)'
;FHGAISFAIHSKEIHNFKDFLQSVYPHWTETDGFIQDFWEDAFSCSLPNSNLSKTVCTGEEMLESLPAPYFEMSMTGHSYSIYNAVYALAHALSSMHLAGTIRNRRDAKGKLSPQYVDPWQLHSFLQRISFNNSAGDEIALNEYGELAAGFDITNLVTFPNNSYVRVKVGSLDPQAPPGKELTINEDRIKWHRRFTKVPPLSLCNANCHPGYGKKKKE
;
A
#
# COMPACT_ATOMS: atom_id res chain seq x y z
N PHE A 1 -3.93 -10.20 18.78
CA PHE A 1 -2.77 -9.67 18.02
C PHE A 1 -2.22 -8.34 18.53
N HIS A 2 -2.75 -7.77 19.63
CA HIS A 2 -2.22 -6.53 20.20
C HIS A 2 -0.70 -6.62 20.44
N GLY A 3 0.04 -5.64 19.94
CA GLY A 3 1.48 -5.55 20.07
C GLY A 3 2.29 -6.47 19.14
N ALA A 4 1.65 -7.08 18.14
CA ALA A 4 2.36 -7.77 17.08
C ALA A 4 3.21 -6.78 16.25
N ILE A 5 4.36 -7.24 15.77
CA ILE A 5 5.25 -6.49 14.89
C ILE A 5 5.27 -7.22 13.54
N SER A 6 5.12 -6.48 12.44
CA SER A 6 5.09 -7.05 11.09
C SER A 6 5.69 -6.11 10.05
N PHE A 7 6.21 -6.70 8.97
CA PHE A 7 6.58 -5.96 7.77
C PHE A 7 5.32 -5.51 7.01
N ALA A 8 5.37 -4.32 6.44
CA ALA A 8 4.38 -3.77 5.53
C ALA A 8 5.11 -3.19 4.31
N ILE A 9 4.45 -3.21 3.16
CA ILE A 9 4.97 -2.53 1.96
C ILE A 9 5.10 -1.04 2.29
N HIS A 10 6.23 -0.44 1.92
CA HIS A 10 6.49 0.97 2.15
C HIS A 10 5.37 1.84 1.55
N SER A 11 4.91 2.80 2.33
CA SER A 11 3.95 3.80 1.87
C SER A 11 4.16 5.14 2.55
N LYS A 12 3.74 6.18 1.85
CA LYS A 12 3.57 7.52 2.38
C LYS A 12 2.16 8.00 2.09
N GLU A 13 1.66 8.88 2.95
CA GLU A 13 0.35 9.48 2.75
C GLU A 13 0.40 10.40 1.53
N ILE A 14 -0.49 10.17 0.57
CA ILE A 14 -0.68 11.03 -0.59
C ILE A 14 -1.72 12.09 -0.23
N HIS A 15 -1.41 13.35 -0.58
CA HIS A 15 -2.32 14.45 -0.34
C HIS A 15 -3.68 14.20 -1.03
N ASN A 16 -4.77 14.47 -0.32
CA ASN A 16 -6.16 14.28 -0.76
C ASN A 16 -6.58 12.82 -1.04
N PHE A 17 -5.78 11.80 -0.68
CA PHE A 17 -6.20 10.40 -0.86
C PHE A 17 -7.46 10.07 -0.06
N LYS A 18 -7.49 10.48 1.21
CA LYS A 18 -8.66 10.30 2.06
C LYS A 18 -9.87 11.08 1.55
N ASP A 19 -9.67 12.32 1.11
CA ASP A 19 -10.74 13.17 0.58
C ASP A 19 -11.33 12.59 -0.72
N PHE A 20 -10.48 11.98 -1.55
CA PHE A 20 -10.92 11.21 -2.71
C PHE A 20 -11.77 10.01 -2.30
N LEU A 21 -11.36 9.24 -1.28
CA LEU A 21 -12.16 8.12 -0.79
C LEU A 21 -13.54 8.57 -0.26
N GLN A 22 -13.60 9.73 0.39
CA GLN A 22 -14.86 10.34 0.84
C GLN A 22 -15.80 10.75 -0.30
N SER A 23 -15.24 11.03 -1.47
CA SER A 23 -16.01 11.42 -2.65
C SER A 23 -16.53 10.23 -3.46
N VAL A 24 -16.20 8.99 -3.07
CA VAL A 24 -16.70 7.77 -3.72
C VAL A 24 -18.17 7.56 -3.35
N TYR A 25 -19.00 7.25 -4.35
CA TYR A 25 -20.42 6.90 -4.17
C TYR A 25 -20.80 5.77 -5.15
N PRO A 26 -21.88 5.01 -4.91
CA PRO A 26 -22.18 3.78 -5.67
C PRO A 26 -22.42 4.00 -7.17
N HIS A 27 -22.82 5.20 -7.57
CA HIS A 27 -23.07 5.58 -8.97
C HIS A 27 -21.93 6.39 -9.61
N TRP A 28 -20.74 6.34 -9.02
CA TRP A 28 -19.60 7.13 -9.50
C TRP A 28 -19.09 6.70 -10.88
N THR A 29 -19.12 5.40 -11.17
CA THR A 29 -18.65 4.84 -12.46
C THR A 29 -19.67 3.87 -13.03
N GLU A 30 -20.13 4.11 -14.25
CA GLU A 30 -21.06 3.22 -14.98
C GLU A 30 -20.37 1.98 -15.59
N THR A 31 -19.06 1.81 -15.38
CA THR A 31 -18.20 1.02 -16.28
C THR A 31 -18.18 -0.49 -16.03
N ASP A 32 -18.43 -0.95 -14.81
CA ASP A 32 -18.41 -2.39 -14.49
C ASP A 32 -19.29 -2.85 -13.31
N GLY A 33 -19.90 -1.93 -12.55
CA GLY A 33 -20.75 -2.27 -11.40
C GLY A 33 -19.98 -2.69 -10.14
N PHE A 34 -18.64 -2.76 -10.15
CA PHE A 34 -17.86 -3.23 -9.00
C PHE A 34 -18.12 -2.39 -7.74
N ILE A 35 -18.18 -1.07 -7.89
CA ILE A 35 -18.46 -0.16 -6.78
C ILE A 35 -19.86 -0.40 -6.20
N GLN A 36 -20.83 -0.80 -7.03
CA GLN A 36 -22.19 -1.10 -6.57
C GLN A 36 -22.21 -2.38 -5.74
N ASP A 37 -21.60 -3.45 -6.23
CA ASP A 37 -21.47 -4.72 -5.51
C ASP A 37 -20.72 -4.55 -4.19
N PHE A 38 -19.62 -3.80 -4.21
CA PHE A 38 -18.87 -3.45 -3.01
C PHE A 38 -19.75 -2.69 -2.00
N TRP A 39 -20.53 -1.71 -2.45
CA TRP A 39 -21.39 -0.91 -1.58
C TRP A 39 -22.48 -1.75 -0.91
N GLU A 40 -23.14 -2.62 -1.67
CA GLU A 40 -24.17 -3.54 -1.17
C GLU A 40 -23.61 -4.53 -0.13
N ASP A 41 -22.40 -5.06 -0.35
CA ASP A 41 -21.72 -5.94 0.60
C ASP A 41 -21.27 -5.18 1.86
N ALA A 42 -20.57 -4.06 1.68
CA ALA A 42 -19.98 -3.27 2.76
C ALA A 42 -21.01 -2.77 3.76
N PHE A 43 -22.14 -2.30 3.27
CA PHE A 43 -23.22 -1.76 4.11
C PHE A 43 -24.36 -2.75 4.32
N SER A 44 -24.23 -3.98 3.80
CA SER A 44 -25.24 -5.03 3.91
C SER A 44 -26.64 -4.57 3.47
N CYS A 45 -26.69 -3.76 2.42
CA CYS A 45 -27.90 -3.16 1.86
C CYS A 45 -28.08 -3.56 0.40
N SER A 46 -29.15 -3.08 -0.23
CA SER A 46 -29.50 -3.33 -1.63
C SER A 46 -29.75 -2.01 -2.33
N LEU A 47 -29.10 -1.77 -3.47
CA LEU A 47 -29.37 -0.57 -4.27
C LEU A 47 -30.78 -0.64 -4.86
N PRO A 48 -31.44 0.50 -5.15
CA PRO A 48 -32.86 0.56 -5.54
C PRO A 48 -33.26 -0.29 -6.77
N ASN A 49 -32.29 -0.75 -7.57
CA ASN A 49 -32.49 -1.59 -8.73
C ASN A 49 -32.24 -3.09 -8.49
N SER A 50 -31.85 -3.49 -7.26
CA SER A 50 -31.62 -4.89 -6.89
C SER A 50 -32.91 -5.51 -6.31
N ASN A 51 -33.34 -6.65 -6.84
CA ASN A 51 -34.60 -7.34 -6.48
C ASN A 51 -34.53 -8.12 -5.14
N LEU A 52 -33.77 -7.62 -4.17
CA LEU A 52 -33.50 -8.33 -2.91
C LEU A 52 -34.20 -7.66 -1.72
N SER A 53 -34.74 -8.49 -0.81
CA SER A 53 -35.47 -8.07 0.39
C SER A 53 -34.55 -7.55 1.51
N LYS A 54 -33.52 -6.78 1.17
CA LYS A 54 -32.64 -6.10 2.15
C LYS A 54 -33.08 -4.65 2.32
N THR A 55 -32.55 -4.00 3.35
CA THR A 55 -32.63 -2.55 3.53
C THR A 55 -32.05 -1.83 2.32
N VAL A 56 -32.72 -0.78 1.85
CA VAL A 56 -32.29 -0.02 0.66
C VAL A 56 -31.08 0.85 1.00
N CYS A 57 -30.02 0.81 0.17
CA CYS A 57 -28.88 1.72 0.30
C CYS A 57 -29.31 3.15 -0.08
N THR A 58 -28.87 4.14 0.70
CA THR A 58 -29.09 5.57 0.43
C THR A 58 -28.11 6.11 -0.61
N GLY A 59 -26.91 5.53 -0.69
CA GLY A 59 -25.80 6.03 -1.49
C GLY A 59 -25.02 7.16 -0.81
N GLU A 60 -25.41 7.54 0.41
CA GLU A 60 -24.76 8.55 1.26
C GLU A 60 -24.05 7.91 2.46
N GLU A 61 -23.92 6.58 2.50
CA GLU A 61 -23.17 5.88 3.53
C GLU A 61 -21.70 6.30 3.54
N MET A 62 -21.12 6.42 4.74
CA MET A 62 -19.74 6.87 4.90
C MET A 62 -18.78 5.68 4.95
N LEU A 63 -17.78 5.64 4.07
CA LEU A 63 -16.73 4.63 4.11
C LEU A 63 -15.93 4.64 5.43
N GLU A 64 -15.83 5.79 6.10
CA GLU A 64 -15.24 5.88 7.45
C GLU A 64 -15.99 5.11 8.52
N SER A 65 -17.28 4.85 8.31
CA SER A 65 -18.07 4.08 9.27
C SER A 65 -17.74 2.59 9.23
N LEU A 66 -17.09 2.13 8.16
CA LEU A 66 -16.69 0.74 8.03
C LEU A 66 -15.58 0.38 9.03
N PRO A 67 -15.61 -0.82 9.62
CA PRO A 67 -14.52 -1.28 10.48
C PRO A 67 -13.19 -1.29 9.70
N ALA A 68 -12.11 -0.82 10.32
CA ALA A 68 -10.76 -0.88 9.75
C ALA A 68 -10.33 -2.27 9.21
N PRO A 69 -10.71 -3.43 9.81
CA PRO A 69 -10.45 -4.73 9.20
C PRO A 69 -11.16 -4.98 7.86
N TYR A 70 -12.24 -4.25 7.58
CA TYR A 70 -13.00 -4.35 6.35
C TYR A 70 -12.52 -3.33 5.31
N PHE A 71 -12.34 -2.07 5.70
CA PHE A 71 -11.85 -1.01 4.80
C PHE A 71 -10.94 -0.02 5.53
N GLU A 72 -9.74 0.20 5.00
CA GLU A 72 -8.76 1.15 5.54
C GLU A 72 -8.82 2.47 4.77
N MET A 73 -9.25 3.55 5.44
CA MET A 73 -9.33 4.90 4.85
C MET A 73 -7.97 5.57 4.62
N SER A 74 -6.90 5.03 5.21
CA SER A 74 -5.53 5.54 5.05
C SER A 74 -4.85 4.90 3.84
N MET A 75 -3.84 5.58 3.28
CA MET A 75 -3.03 5.01 2.20
C MET A 75 -2.33 3.72 2.68
N THR A 76 -2.73 2.58 2.13
CA THR A 76 -2.05 1.30 2.40
C THR A 76 -0.84 1.13 1.48
N GLY A 77 0.09 0.24 1.87
CA GLY A 77 1.21 -0.15 1.00
C GLY A 77 0.77 -0.62 -0.39
N HIS A 78 -0.31 -1.40 -0.47
CA HIS A 78 -0.85 -1.88 -1.75
C HIS A 78 -1.46 -0.74 -2.58
N SER A 79 -2.26 0.13 -1.97
CA SER A 79 -2.83 1.31 -2.62
C SER A 79 -1.73 2.24 -3.16
N TYR A 80 -0.67 2.42 -2.38
CA TYR A 80 0.49 3.22 -2.76
C TYR A 80 1.27 2.60 -3.93
N SER A 81 1.44 1.27 -3.94
CA SER A 81 2.03 0.56 -5.09
C SER A 81 1.19 0.73 -6.36
N ILE A 82 -0.13 0.64 -6.28
CA ILE A 82 -1.03 0.87 -7.43
C ILE A 82 -0.90 2.30 -7.94
N TYR A 83 -0.94 3.29 -7.03
CA TYR A 83 -0.74 4.70 -7.37
C TYR A 83 0.58 4.90 -8.12
N ASN A 84 1.70 4.40 -7.59
CA ASN A 84 3.00 4.53 -8.22
C ASN A 84 3.10 3.76 -9.56
N ALA A 85 2.43 2.61 -9.70
CA ALA A 85 2.41 1.85 -10.95
C ALA A 85 1.72 2.62 -12.08
N VAL A 86 0.60 3.28 -11.79
CA VAL A 86 -0.11 4.13 -12.76
C VAL A 86 0.76 5.33 -13.18
N TYR A 87 1.44 5.95 -12.21
CA TYR A 87 2.36 7.06 -12.52
C TYR A 87 3.59 6.58 -13.30
N ALA A 88 4.15 5.42 -12.99
CA ALA A 88 5.25 4.84 -13.76
C ALA A 88 4.87 4.64 -15.24
N LEU A 89 3.65 4.15 -15.49
CA LEU A 89 3.10 4.03 -16.83
C LEU A 89 2.96 5.41 -17.51
N ALA A 90 2.40 6.40 -16.82
CA ALA A 90 2.25 7.75 -17.34
C ALA A 90 3.61 8.40 -17.69
N HIS A 91 4.61 8.25 -16.81
CA HIS A 91 5.97 8.75 -17.03
C HIS A 91 6.66 8.02 -18.19
N ALA A 92 6.48 6.70 -18.33
CA ALA A 92 7.02 5.95 -19.45
C ALA A 92 6.41 6.41 -20.78
N LEU A 93 5.08 6.56 -20.84
CA LEU A 93 4.37 7.08 -22.02
C LEU A 93 4.79 8.51 -22.36
N SER A 94 4.95 9.37 -21.35
CA SER A 94 5.46 10.73 -21.54
C SER A 94 6.88 10.73 -22.12
N SER A 95 7.76 9.88 -21.60
CA SER A 95 9.14 9.73 -22.09
C SER A 95 9.18 9.22 -23.53
N MET A 96 8.32 8.25 -23.88
CA MET A 96 8.15 7.77 -25.26
C MET A 96 7.68 8.87 -26.22
N HIS A 97 6.78 9.73 -25.75
CA HIS A 97 6.28 10.85 -26.52
C HIS A 97 7.39 11.88 -26.78
N LEU A 98 8.14 12.25 -25.74
CA LEU A 98 9.26 13.19 -25.83
C LEU A 98 10.42 12.66 -26.68
N ALA A 99 10.69 11.35 -26.65
CA ALA A 99 11.68 10.70 -27.50
C ALA A 99 11.28 10.68 -28.99
N GLY A 100 10.07 11.14 -29.34
CA GLY A 100 9.56 11.12 -30.70
C GLY A 100 9.31 9.70 -31.23
N THR A 101 9.32 8.69 -30.37
CA THR A 101 8.96 7.31 -30.72
C THR A 101 7.48 7.23 -31.08
N ILE A 102 6.66 8.03 -30.39
CA ILE A 102 5.26 8.25 -30.72
C ILE A 102 5.16 9.46 -31.66
N ARG A 103 5.34 9.25 -32.97
CA ARG A 103 5.07 10.29 -33.97
C ARG A 103 3.59 10.35 -34.28
N ASN A 104 3.06 11.56 -34.44
CA ASN A 104 1.77 11.79 -35.05
C ASN A 104 1.76 11.18 -36.47
N ARG A 105 1.19 9.99 -36.63
CA ARG A 105 0.76 9.52 -37.95
C ARG A 105 -0.46 10.36 -38.33
N ARG A 106 -0.27 11.29 -39.25
CA ARG A 106 -1.39 11.88 -39.98
C ARG A 106 -1.80 10.87 -41.04
N ASP A 107 -3.08 10.52 -41.05
CA ASP A 107 -3.61 9.80 -42.20
C ASP A 107 -3.55 10.69 -43.46
N ALA A 108 -3.83 10.12 -44.63
CA ALA A 108 -3.85 10.86 -45.90
C ALA A 108 -4.86 12.03 -45.92
N LYS A 109 -5.73 12.14 -44.91
CA LYS A 109 -6.75 13.19 -44.74
C LYS A 109 -6.39 14.19 -43.63
N GLY A 110 -5.20 14.11 -43.05
CA GLY A 110 -4.72 15.02 -42.00
C GLY A 110 -5.34 14.80 -40.62
N LYS A 111 -6.10 13.71 -40.42
CA LYS A 111 -6.70 13.35 -39.12
C LYS A 111 -5.64 12.63 -38.28
N LEU A 112 -5.59 12.99 -36.99
CA LEU A 112 -4.76 12.30 -36.00
C LEU A 112 -5.33 10.89 -35.80
N SER A 113 -4.60 9.86 -36.22
CA SER A 113 -4.98 8.47 -35.95
C SER A 113 -4.70 8.12 -34.48
N PRO A 114 -5.52 7.27 -33.83
CA PRO A 114 -5.22 6.75 -32.49
C PRO A 114 -3.80 6.17 -32.46
N GLN A 115 -2.99 6.65 -31.53
CA GLN A 115 -1.61 6.20 -31.39
C GLN A 115 -1.63 4.84 -30.70
N TYR A 116 -1.42 3.77 -31.48
CA TYR A 116 -1.24 2.45 -30.91
C TYR A 116 0.21 2.32 -30.46
N VAL A 117 0.42 2.22 -29.16
CA VAL A 117 1.72 1.94 -28.56
C VAL A 117 1.81 0.44 -28.36
N ASP A 118 2.75 -0.22 -29.01
CA ASP A 118 2.95 -1.64 -28.79
C ASP A 118 3.54 -1.88 -27.38
N PRO A 119 3.08 -2.89 -26.62
CA PRO A 119 3.57 -3.14 -25.26
C PRO A 119 5.08 -3.31 -25.15
N TRP A 120 5.73 -3.88 -26.17
CA TRP A 120 7.20 -4.06 -26.19
C TRP A 120 7.95 -2.74 -26.33
N GLN A 121 7.36 -1.74 -27.01
CA GLN A 121 7.97 -0.41 -27.11
C GLN A 121 7.99 0.24 -25.74
N LEU A 122 6.87 0.16 -25.02
CA LEU A 122 6.71 0.70 -23.67
C LEU A 122 7.63 0.02 -22.64
N HIS A 123 7.83 -1.29 -22.76
CA HIS A 123 8.69 -2.05 -21.84
C HIS A 123 10.10 -1.46 -21.71
N SER A 124 10.70 -1.04 -22.83
CA SER A 124 12.05 -0.45 -22.83
C SER A 124 12.14 0.88 -22.06
N PHE A 125 11.05 1.65 -22.02
CA PHE A 125 10.97 2.89 -21.25
C PHE A 125 10.68 2.59 -19.78
N LEU A 126 9.79 1.64 -19.50
CA LEU A 126 9.48 1.18 -18.14
C LEU A 126 10.74 0.70 -17.40
N GLN A 127 11.60 -0.07 -18.05
CA GLN A 127 12.86 -0.54 -17.45
C GLN A 127 13.82 0.58 -17.02
N ARG A 128 13.64 1.80 -17.53
CA ARG A 128 14.52 2.95 -17.28
C ARG A 128 13.81 4.10 -16.56
N ILE A 129 12.62 3.84 -16.00
CA ILE A 129 11.90 4.87 -15.26
C ILE A 129 12.65 5.24 -13.99
N SER A 130 12.77 6.54 -13.77
CA SER A 130 13.23 7.15 -12.53
C SER A 130 12.50 8.46 -12.39
N PHE A 131 11.67 8.61 -11.37
CA PHE A 131 10.95 9.86 -11.09
C PHE A 131 10.62 9.99 -9.61
N ASN A 132 10.45 11.22 -9.14
CA ASN A 132 9.93 11.47 -7.80
C ASN A 132 8.41 11.53 -7.86
N ASN A 133 7.73 10.75 -7.03
CA ASN A 133 6.28 10.82 -6.91
C ASN A 133 5.86 12.06 -6.08
N SER A 134 4.55 12.28 -5.97
CA SER A 134 4.00 13.43 -5.25
C SER A 134 4.23 13.40 -3.73
N ALA A 135 4.56 12.24 -3.15
CA ALA A 135 4.97 12.10 -1.75
C ALA A 135 6.50 12.30 -1.54
N GLY A 136 7.24 12.57 -2.62
CA GLY A 136 8.68 12.81 -2.60
C GLY A 136 9.53 11.54 -2.52
N ASP A 137 8.98 10.36 -2.80
CA ASP A 137 9.76 9.13 -2.98
C ASP A 137 10.25 9.01 -4.42
N GLU A 138 11.51 8.59 -4.57
CA GLU A 138 12.03 8.18 -5.86
C GLU A 138 11.50 6.79 -6.22
N ILE A 139 10.87 6.69 -7.39
CA ILE A 139 10.35 5.48 -7.98
C ILE A 139 11.28 5.09 -9.13
N ALA A 140 12.03 4.01 -8.93
CA ALA A 140 12.95 3.44 -9.90
C ALA A 140 12.92 1.91 -9.86
N LEU A 141 13.12 1.28 -11.02
CA LEU A 141 13.24 -0.17 -11.13
C LEU A 141 14.71 -0.57 -11.15
N ASN A 142 15.04 -1.66 -10.45
CA ASN A 142 16.36 -2.28 -10.51
C ASN A 142 16.54 -3.07 -11.82
N GLU A 143 17.71 -3.68 -12.00
CA GLU A 143 18.03 -4.51 -13.18
C GLU A 143 17.11 -5.73 -13.37
N TYR A 144 16.41 -6.16 -12.32
CA TYR A 144 15.44 -7.24 -12.33
C TYR A 144 13.99 -6.76 -12.59
N GLY A 145 13.79 -5.45 -12.76
CA GLY A 145 12.47 -4.84 -12.94
C GLY A 145 11.67 -4.71 -11.62
N GLU A 146 12.34 -4.81 -10.48
CA GLU A 146 11.72 -4.70 -9.16
C GLU A 146 11.87 -3.28 -8.64
N LEU A 147 10.85 -2.79 -7.93
CA LEU A 147 10.93 -1.52 -7.23
C LEU A 147 11.97 -1.64 -6.11
N ALA A 148 12.99 -0.78 -6.12
CA ALA A 148 14.03 -0.74 -5.10
C ALA A 148 13.55 -0.09 -3.78
N ALA A 149 12.31 -0.39 -3.36
CA ALA A 149 11.72 0.12 -2.14
C ALA A 149 11.97 -0.84 -0.97
N GLY A 150 12.16 -0.26 0.22
CA GLY A 150 12.23 -1.00 1.47
C GLY A 150 10.87 -1.43 2.00
N PHE A 151 10.87 -1.93 3.24
CA PHE A 151 9.65 -2.26 3.99
C PHE A 151 9.49 -1.34 5.19
N ASP A 152 8.25 -1.08 5.55
CA ASP A 152 7.93 -0.44 6.82
C ASP A 152 7.75 -1.52 7.90
N ILE A 153 8.23 -1.22 9.10
CA ILE A 153 7.99 -2.09 10.26
C ILE A 153 6.86 -1.47 11.05
N THR A 154 5.80 -2.25 11.22
CA THR A 154 4.55 -1.79 11.82
C THR A 154 4.27 -2.55 13.11
N ASN A 155 3.68 -1.86 14.08
CA ASN A 155 3.18 -2.44 15.31
C ASN A 155 1.65 -2.32 15.35
N LEU A 156 0.96 -3.45 15.57
CA LEU A 156 -0.49 -3.50 15.59
C LEU A 156 -1.03 -3.13 16.98
N VAL A 157 -1.71 -1.99 17.06
CA VAL A 157 -2.33 -1.49 18.30
C VAL A 157 -3.83 -1.64 18.21
N THR A 158 -4.39 -2.54 19.02
CA THR A 158 -5.84 -2.73 19.17
C THR A 158 -6.41 -1.90 20.32
N PHE A 159 -7.60 -1.34 20.13
CA PHE A 159 -8.33 -0.54 21.11
C PHE A 159 -9.50 -1.31 21.75
N PRO A 160 -10.06 -0.83 22.89
CA PRO A 160 -11.17 -1.52 23.58
C PRO A 160 -12.46 -1.66 22.76
N ASN A 161 -12.67 -0.81 21.76
CA ASN A 161 -13.81 -0.85 20.84
C ASN A 161 -13.60 -1.82 19.65
N ASN A 162 -12.66 -2.77 19.77
CA ASN A 162 -12.24 -3.70 18.72
C ASN A 162 -11.66 -3.06 17.45
N SER A 163 -11.42 -1.74 17.42
CA SER A 163 -10.68 -1.13 16.33
C SER A 163 -9.18 -1.38 16.48
N TYR A 164 -8.43 -1.22 15.39
CA TYR A 164 -6.98 -1.29 15.42
C TYR A 164 -6.35 -0.22 14.54
N VAL A 165 -5.08 0.07 14.82
CA VAL A 165 -4.22 0.90 13.98
C VAL A 165 -2.87 0.21 13.82
N ARG A 166 -2.31 0.28 12.61
CA ARG A 166 -0.91 -0.09 12.34
C ARG A 166 -0.06 1.15 12.49
N VAL A 167 0.84 1.15 13.47
CA VAL A 167 1.76 2.27 13.69
C VAL A 167 3.12 1.91 13.12
N LYS A 168 3.66 2.73 12.22
CA LYS A 168 5.05 2.58 11.77
C LYS A 168 6.01 2.81 12.93
N VAL A 169 6.78 1.80 13.28
CA VAL A 169 7.79 1.81 14.35
C VAL A 169 9.20 1.68 13.81
N GLY A 170 9.37 1.46 12.51
CA GLY A 170 10.68 1.30 11.90
C GLY A 170 10.60 1.13 10.39
N SER A 171 11.73 0.79 9.79
CA SER A 171 11.88 0.48 8.37
C SER A 171 13.03 -0.49 8.13
N LEU A 172 12.95 -1.21 7.01
CA LEU A 172 13.99 -2.04 6.46
C LEU A 172 14.34 -1.48 5.07
N ASP A 173 15.55 -0.96 4.91
CA ASP A 173 16.07 -0.43 3.65
C ASP A 173 17.18 -1.35 3.11
N PRO A 174 16.91 -2.15 2.05
CA PRO A 174 17.91 -3.03 1.44
C PRO A 174 19.09 -2.30 0.79
N GLN A 175 18.95 -1.00 0.50
CA GLN A 175 20.00 -0.19 -0.13
C GLN A 175 20.89 0.53 0.88
N ALA A 176 20.57 0.44 2.17
CA ALA A 176 21.37 1.07 3.22
C ALA A 176 22.71 0.33 3.43
N PRO A 177 23.72 1.02 4.03
CA PRO A 177 25.00 0.39 4.34
C PRO A 177 24.86 -0.81 5.29
N PRO A 178 25.78 -1.79 5.23
CA PRO A 178 25.77 -2.96 6.12
C PRO A 178 25.64 -2.60 7.60
N GLY A 179 24.68 -3.21 8.27
CA GLY A 179 24.34 -2.96 9.67
C GLY A 179 23.41 -1.76 9.92
N LYS A 180 22.93 -1.09 8.87
CA LYS A 180 21.98 0.03 8.93
C LYS A 180 20.70 -0.20 8.13
N GLU A 181 20.53 -1.40 7.56
CA GLU A 181 19.36 -1.80 6.79
C GLU A 181 18.11 -1.76 7.66
N LEU A 182 18.22 -2.19 8.92
CA LEU A 182 17.11 -2.26 9.86
C LEU A 182 17.15 -1.10 10.85
N THR A 183 16.09 -0.27 10.84
CA THR A 183 15.88 0.77 11.84
C THR A 183 14.59 0.49 12.62
N ILE A 184 14.66 0.41 13.94
CA ILE A 184 13.51 0.24 14.83
C ILE A 184 13.56 1.29 15.93
N ASN A 185 12.45 1.97 16.15
CA ASN A 185 12.23 2.86 17.28
C ASN A 185 11.44 2.13 18.36
N GLU A 186 12.16 1.64 19.38
CA GLU A 186 11.59 0.83 20.47
C GLU A 186 10.55 1.60 21.31
N ASP A 187 10.72 2.91 21.49
CA ASP A 187 9.82 3.76 22.29
C ASP A 187 8.41 3.83 21.69
N ARG A 188 8.29 3.61 20.37
CA ARG A 188 7.01 3.60 19.66
C ARG A 188 6.30 2.25 19.71
N ILE A 189 6.99 1.18 20.12
CA ILE A 189 6.40 -0.17 20.16
C ILE A 189 5.48 -0.28 21.36
N LYS A 190 4.23 -0.67 21.11
CA LYS A 190 3.29 -1.10 22.14
C LYS A 190 3.36 -2.62 22.24
N TRP A 191 3.85 -3.10 23.36
CA TRP A 191 3.91 -4.52 23.67
C TRP A 191 2.59 -5.02 24.26
N HIS A 192 2.34 -6.32 24.14
CA HIS A 192 1.13 -6.91 24.73
C HIS A 192 1.10 -6.73 26.25
N ARG A 193 -0.05 -6.33 26.81
CA ARG A 193 -0.27 -6.12 28.27
C ARG A 193 0.02 -7.34 29.16
N ARG A 194 0.26 -8.52 28.57
CA ARG A 194 0.58 -9.76 29.30
C ARG A 194 2.05 -9.81 29.68
N PHE A 195 2.90 -9.00 29.05
CA PHE A 195 4.32 -8.92 29.37
C PHE A 195 4.52 -7.97 30.55
N THR A 196 5.16 -8.47 31.62
CA THR A 196 5.51 -7.70 32.82
C THR A 196 6.83 -6.95 32.66
N LYS A 197 7.68 -7.39 31.73
CA LYS A 197 8.93 -6.73 31.32
C LYS A 197 8.91 -6.57 29.81
N VAL A 198 9.31 -5.38 29.35
CA VAL A 198 9.38 -5.02 27.93
C VAL A 198 10.78 -4.47 27.62
N PRO A 199 11.40 -4.85 26.49
CA PRO A 199 10.95 -5.89 25.54
C PRO A 199 10.90 -7.30 26.19
N PRO A 200 10.02 -8.20 25.70
CA PRO A 200 9.87 -9.53 26.28
C PRO A 200 11.10 -10.39 26.03
N LEU A 201 11.54 -11.13 27.05
CA LEU A 201 12.63 -12.09 26.92
C LEU A 201 12.12 -13.35 26.23
N SER A 202 12.67 -13.65 25.05
CA SER A 202 12.37 -14.86 24.27
C SER A 202 13.63 -15.71 24.13
N LEU A 203 14.13 -16.24 25.25
CA LEU A 203 15.32 -17.08 25.32
C LEU A 203 14.92 -18.52 25.64
N CYS A 204 15.56 -19.50 25.00
CA CYS A 204 15.36 -20.93 25.30
C CYS A 204 15.86 -21.30 26.70
N ASN A 205 17.01 -20.73 27.11
CA ASN A 205 17.60 -20.93 28.42
C ASN A 205 17.87 -19.57 29.07
N ALA A 206 17.71 -19.50 30.40
CA ALA A 206 18.15 -18.34 31.16
C ALA A 206 19.67 -18.16 31.05
N ASN A 207 20.13 -16.92 31.25
CA ASN A 207 21.56 -16.62 31.29
C ASN A 207 22.21 -17.35 32.47
N CYS A 208 23.40 -17.92 32.25
CA CYS A 208 24.18 -18.55 33.31
C CYS A 208 24.56 -17.53 34.38
N HIS A 209 24.47 -17.92 35.65
CA HIS A 209 24.98 -17.11 36.75
C HIS A 209 26.52 -17.04 36.70
N PRO A 210 27.13 -15.97 37.23
CA PRO A 210 28.59 -15.89 37.38
C PRO A 210 29.14 -17.16 38.07
N GLY A 211 30.20 -17.75 37.50
CA GLY A 211 30.79 -19.02 37.96
C GLY A 211 30.27 -20.29 37.27
N TYR A 212 29.22 -20.19 36.44
CA TYR A 212 28.68 -21.31 35.67
C TYR A 212 28.95 -21.14 34.16
N GLY A 213 29.11 -22.27 33.45
CA GLY A 213 29.32 -22.32 32.00
C GLY A 213 28.17 -22.95 31.24
N LYS A 214 28.03 -22.62 29.96
CA LYS A 214 27.05 -23.25 29.05
C LYS A 214 27.52 -24.66 28.70
N LYS A 215 26.63 -25.66 28.77
CA LYS A 215 26.86 -27.03 28.27
C LYS A 215 25.90 -27.31 27.12
N LYS A 216 26.39 -27.94 26.04
CA LYS A 216 25.55 -28.41 24.93
C LYS A 216 24.63 -29.53 25.45
N LYS A 217 23.35 -29.47 25.10
CA LYS A 217 22.41 -30.57 25.34
C LYS A 217 22.54 -31.52 24.15
N GLU A 218 23.01 -32.74 24.41
CA GLU A 218 23.03 -33.85 23.44
C GLU A 218 21.61 -34.37 23.19
#